data_AF-A0A0J7K937-F1
#
_entry.id   AF-A0A0J7K937-F1
#
_cell.length_a   1.000
_cell.length_b   1.000
_cell.length_c   1.000
_cell.angle_alpha   90.00
_cell.angle_beta   90.00
_cell.angle_gamma   90.00
#
_symmetry.space_group_name_H-M   'P 1'
#
loop_
_entity.id
_entity.type
_entity.pdbx_description
1 polymer ?
#
loop_
_entity_poly.entity_id
_entity_poly.type
_entity_poly.pdbx_seq_one_letter_code
_entity_poly.pdbx_strand_id
1 'polypeptide(L)'
;MSEQIDIITAINELLGDPEYWDQALPLPPRAEHPPLTPASTQPPRAPKVGTIIQRSDHVNRRKQEMLMMVPPPPPKRLRGRTTTAGPTTAGPSTAASSNADPSTTDVTTNTVTVRPTLLMPTGPLPPPPIPVQLEPGNIVDVPHFCVHVSRKYKARTPHGRWVLRFSRTGQLRYYRKIS
;
A
#
# COMPACT_ATOMS: atom_id res chain seq x y z
N MET A 1 15.05 -1.04 -82.41
CA MET A 1 15.73 -0.71 -81.14
C MET A 1 15.70 0.81 -81.00
N SER A 2 14.64 1.37 -80.41
CA SER A 2 14.45 2.83 -80.39
C SER A 2 13.75 3.39 -79.14
N GLU A 3 13.43 2.56 -78.12
CA GLU A 3 12.60 2.99 -76.97
C GLU A 3 13.43 3.35 -75.73
N GLN A 4 14.71 2.98 -75.69
CA GLN A 4 15.54 3.10 -74.48
C GLN A 4 16.18 4.50 -74.32
N ILE A 5 16.11 5.35 -75.35
CA ILE A 5 16.58 6.73 -75.33
C ILE A 5 15.52 7.65 -74.68
N ASP A 6 14.24 7.41 -74.95
CA ASP A 6 13.13 8.19 -74.39
C ASP A 6 13.07 8.09 -72.87
N ILE A 7 13.35 6.92 -72.29
CA ILE A 7 13.34 6.71 -70.83
C ILE A 7 14.39 7.58 -70.14
N ILE A 8 15.62 7.63 -70.66
CA ILE A 8 16.70 8.45 -70.07
C ILE A 8 16.40 9.94 -70.24
N THR A 9 15.79 10.31 -71.37
CA THR A 9 15.42 11.70 -71.65
C THR A 9 14.30 12.17 -70.71
N ALA A 10 13.25 11.37 -70.53
CA ALA A 10 12.15 11.64 -69.60
C ALA A 10 12.60 11.67 -68.12
N ILE A 11 13.58 10.84 -67.73
CA ILE A 11 14.17 10.90 -66.37
C ILE A 11 14.90 12.23 -66.16
N ASN A 12 15.65 12.70 -67.15
CA ASN A 12 16.38 13.97 -67.05
C ASN A 12 15.44 15.19 -67.08
N GLU A 13 14.34 15.11 -67.83
CA GLU A 13 13.27 16.13 -67.83
C GLU A 13 12.61 16.21 -66.44
N LEU A 14 12.23 15.07 -65.86
CA LEU A 14 11.63 14.99 -64.51
C LEU A 14 12.57 15.44 -63.38
N LEU A 15 13.89 15.24 -63.54
CA LEU A 15 14.91 15.69 -62.58
C LEU A 15 15.33 17.15 -62.79
N GLY A 16 15.05 17.74 -63.96
CA GLY A 16 15.41 19.11 -64.32
C GLY A 16 14.39 20.16 -63.90
N ASP A 17 13.17 19.76 -63.55
CA ASP A 17 12.08 20.66 -63.18
C ASP A 17 12.13 21.04 -61.69
N PRO A 18 12.46 22.30 -61.33
CA PRO A 18 12.60 22.71 -59.93
C PRO A 18 11.26 22.71 -59.17
N GLU A 19 10.12 22.93 -59.84
CA GLU A 19 8.81 22.96 -59.15
C GLU A 19 8.35 21.57 -58.69
N TYR A 20 8.85 20.48 -59.30
CA TYR A 20 8.47 19.12 -58.93
C TYR A 20 8.85 18.80 -57.48
N TRP A 21 10.02 19.24 -57.02
CA TRP A 21 10.50 19.02 -55.65
C TRP A 21 9.75 19.84 -54.60
N ASP A 22 9.29 21.05 -54.96
CA ASP A 22 8.48 21.91 -54.08
C ASP A 22 7.05 21.36 -53.88
N GLN A 23 6.55 20.53 -54.80
CA GLN A 23 5.21 19.91 -54.72
C GLN A 23 5.25 18.48 -54.16
N ALA A 24 6.35 17.75 -54.34
CA ALA A 24 6.51 16.39 -53.82
C ALA A 24 6.83 16.34 -52.31
N LEU A 25 7.35 17.42 -51.73
CA LEU A 25 7.60 17.52 -50.29
C LEU A 25 6.45 18.28 -49.61
N PRO A 26 5.68 17.65 -48.68
CA PRO A 26 4.75 18.42 -47.87
C PRO A 26 5.55 19.46 -47.07
N LEU A 27 5.18 20.73 -47.20
CA LEU A 27 5.81 21.84 -46.48
C LEU A 27 6.00 21.45 -45.01
N PRO A 28 7.23 21.55 -44.45
CA PRO A 28 7.43 21.25 -43.04
C PRO A 28 6.48 22.15 -42.24
N PRO A 29 5.73 21.61 -41.26
CA PRO A 29 4.79 22.41 -40.50
C PRO A 29 5.57 23.59 -39.91
N ARG A 30 5.15 24.80 -40.31
CA ARG A 30 5.72 26.06 -39.83
C ARG A 30 5.89 25.92 -38.32
N ALA A 31 7.12 26.06 -37.84
CA ALA A 31 7.44 25.80 -36.44
C ALA A 31 6.66 26.76 -35.55
N GLU A 32 5.47 26.32 -35.11
CA GLU A 32 4.78 26.95 -34.00
C GLU A 32 5.71 26.86 -32.80
N HIS A 33 5.88 28.01 -32.16
CA HIS A 33 6.58 28.28 -30.91
C HIS A 33 7.24 27.06 -30.24
N PRO A 34 8.57 27.05 -30.01
CA PRO A 34 9.17 26.02 -29.18
C PRO A 34 8.42 26.00 -27.83
N PRO A 35 7.83 24.86 -27.43
CA PRO A 35 7.08 24.81 -26.19
C PRO A 35 8.04 25.14 -25.05
N LEU A 36 7.59 26.02 -24.15
CA LEU A 36 8.33 26.38 -22.95
C LEU A 36 8.85 25.10 -22.28
N THR A 37 10.16 24.92 -22.29
CA THR A 37 10.81 23.68 -21.86
C THR A 37 10.29 23.30 -20.47
N PRO A 38 9.72 22.10 -20.27
CA PRO A 38 9.29 21.68 -18.95
C PRO A 38 10.51 21.68 -18.04
N ALA A 39 10.45 22.48 -16.98
CA ALA A 39 11.59 22.72 -16.09
C ALA A 39 12.19 21.38 -15.64
N SER A 40 13.46 21.17 -15.99
CA SER A 40 14.19 19.93 -15.65
C SER A 40 14.08 19.68 -14.16
N THR A 41 13.41 18.57 -13.79
CA THR A 41 13.20 18.18 -12.40
C THR A 41 14.53 17.72 -11.80
N GLN A 42 15.39 18.67 -11.43
CA GLN A 42 16.67 18.35 -10.81
C GLN A 42 16.42 17.47 -9.59
N PRO A 43 17.22 16.40 -9.41
CA PRO A 43 17.11 15.58 -8.20
C PRO A 43 17.34 16.49 -6.98
N PRO A 44 16.58 16.32 -5.88
CA PRO A 44 16.74 17.13 -4.70
C PRO A 44 18.18 16.98 -4.21
N ARG A 45 18.93 18.10 -4.20
CA ARG A 45 20.33 18.12 -3.78
C ARG A 45 20.42 17.65 -2.33
N ALA A 46 21.43 16.86 -2.01
CA ALA A 46 21.70 16.47 -0.63
C ALA A 46 21.83 17.73 0.24
N PRO A 47 21.31 17.72 1.48
CA PRO A 47 21.45 18.85 2.40
C PRO A 47 22.94 19.12 2.63
N LYS A 48 23.34 20.41 2.60
CA LYS A 48 24.72 20.80 2.88
C LYS A 48 25.07 20.40 4.32
N VAL A 49 26.31 20.00 4.56
CA VAL A 49 26.83 19.80 5.94
C VAL A 49 26.60 21.10 6.74
N GLY A 50 25.98 20.99 7.92
CA GLY A 50 25.51 22.13 8.71
C GLY A 50 24.04 22.54 8.49
N THR A 51 23.32 21.93 7.53
CA THR A 51 21.86 22.15 7.38
C THR A 51 21.10 21.42 8.49
N ILE A 52 20.55 22.16 9.45
CA ILE A 52 19.66 21.61 10.49
C ILE A 52 18.36 21.14 9.80
N ILE A 53 18.04 19.84 9.88
CA ILE A 53 16.85 19.27 9.24
C ILE A 53 15.69 19.39 10.22
N GLN A 54 15.06 20.57 10.19
CA GLN A 54 14.08 21.09 11.15
C GLN A 54 13.00 20.10 11.65
N ARG A 55 12.61 19.10 10.84
CA ARG A 55 11.58 18.10 11.19
C ARG A 55 12.12 16.84 11.87
N SER A 56 13.25 16.28 11.42
CA SER A 56 13.84 15.10 12.08
C SER A 56 14.38 15.46 13.45
N ASP A 57 14.99 16.63 13.56
CA ASP A 57 15.81 16.99 14.71
C ASP A 57 14.92 17.37 15.90
N HIS A 58 13.76 17.98 15.64
CA HIS A 58 12.71 18.18 16.64
C HIS A 58 12.11 16.85 17.15
N VAL A 59 11.85 15.88 16.26
CA VAL A 59 11.35 14.56 16.66
C VAL A 59 12.40 13.78 17.46
N ASN A 60 13.67 13.86 17.07
CA ASN A 60 14.77 13.21 17.78
C ASN A 60 15.02 13.87 19.14
N ARG A 61 14.96 15.20 19.24
CA ARG A 61 15.02 15.91 20.53
C ARG A 61 13.90 15.48 21.47
N ARG A 62 12.65 15.45 21.00
CA ARG A 62 11.50 14.99 21.81
C ARG A 62 11.63 13.53 22.27
N LYS A 63 12.20 12.65 21.43
CA LYS A 63 12.51 11.26 21.81
C LYS A 63 13.60 11.20 22.88
N GLN A 64 14.64 12.01 22.75
CA GLN A 64 15.74 12.10 23.72
C GLN A 64 15.22 12.64 25.06
N GLU A 65 14.41 13.70 25.07
CA GLU A 65 13.71 14.21 26.25
C GLU A 65 12.89 13.10 26.92
N MET A 66 12.05 12.39 26.17
CA MET A 66 11.21 11.29 26.68
C MET A 66 12.04 10.12 27.24
N LEU A 67 13.21 9.82 26.66
CA LEU A 67 14.11 8.75 27.15
C LEU A 67 14.83 9.14 28.44
N MET A 68 15.12 10.43 28.63
CA MET A 68 15.80 10.95 29.83
C MET A 68 14.84 11.24 30.99
N MET A 69 13.52 11.24 30.74
CA MET A 69 12.52 11.33 31.81
C MET A 69 12.36 9.99 32.53
N VAL A 70 12.34 10.03 33.87
CA VAL A 70 11.96 8.87 34.70
C VAL A 70 10.54 8.46 34.33
N PRO A 71 10.28 7.18 33.99
CA PRO A 71 8.95 6.73 33.59
C PRO A 71 7.95 6.88 34.75
N PRO A 72 6.68 7.22 34.46
CA PRO A 72 5.67 7.34 35.50
C PRO A 72 5.48 6.00 36.23
N PRO A 73 5.19 6.02 37.55
CA PRO A 73 4.98 4.80 38.31
C PRO A 73 3.79 3.99 37.73
N PRO A 74 3.86 2.65 37.76
CA PRO A 74 2.81 1.81 37.19
C PRO A 74 1.46 2.05 37.90
N PRO A 75 0.34 2.00 37.16
CA PRO A 75 -0.97 2.24 37.75
C PRO A 75 -1.28 1.22 38.85
N LYS A 76 -1.77 1.71 39.99
CA LYS A 76 -2.15 0.86 41.13
C LYS A 76 -3.27 -0.10 40.69
N ARG A 77 -2.97 -1.40 40.64
CA ARG A 77 -3.99 -2.44 40.43
C ARG A 77 -4.97 -2.40 41.59
N LEU A 78 -6.24 -2.06 41.31
CA LEU A 78 -7.34 -2.26 42.23
C LEU A 78 -7.44 -3.76 42.56
N ARG A 79 -7.04 -4.15 43.78
CA ARG A 79 -7.31 -5.49 44.28
C ARG A 79 -8.82 -5.62 44.47
N GLY A 80 -9.40 -6.64 43.83
CA GLY A 80 -10.84 -6.91 43.93
C GLY A 80 -11.28 -7.06 45.39
N ARG A 81 -12.34 -6.35 45.76
CA ARG A 81 -12.96 -6.38 47.08
C ARG A 81 -13.62 -7.74 47.29
N THR A 82 -13.00 -8.60 48.07
CA THR A 82 -13.62 -9.84 48.57
C THR A 82 -14.69 -9.52 49.62
N THR A 83 -15.85 -10.13 49.44
CA THR A 83 -16.80 -10.58 50.48
C THR A 83 -17.17 -9.62 51.62
N THR A 84 -18.43 -9.20 51.64
CA THR A 84 -19.16 -8.94 52.89
C THR A 84 -20.50 -9.67 52.80
N ALA A 85 -20.75 -10.59 53.72
CA ALA A 85 -21.94 -11.42 53.72
C ALA A 85 -23.17 -10.65 54.25
N GLY A 86 -24.36 -11.03 53.77
CA GLY A 86 -25.65 -10.62 54.30
C GLY A 86 -26.65 -11.79 54.10
N PRO A 87 -27.30 -12.32 55.15
CA PRO A 87 -28.13 -13.51 55.05
C PRO A 87 -29.63 -13.17 54.93
N THR A 88 -30.36 -13.86 54.04
CA THR A 88 -31.84 -13.94 54.11
C THR A 88 -32.37 -15.26 53.52
N THR A 89 -32.87 -16.11 54.42
CA THR A 89 -34.02 -17.05 54.31
C THR A 89 -34.02 -18.20 53.29
N ALA A 90 -34.45 -19.37 53.77
CA ALA A 90 -34.45 -20.66 53.09
C ALA A 90 -35.79 -21.04 52.40
N GLY A 91 -35.72 -22.03 51.50
CA GLY A 91 -36.83 -22.83 50.97
C GLY A 91 -36.31 -24.24 50.57
N PRO A 92 -36.98 -25.36 50.89
CA PRO A 92 -36.32 -26.68 50.94
C PRO A 92 -36.69 -27.71 49.85
N SER A 93 -35.85 -28.76 49.75
CA SER A 93 -36.09 -30.10 49.17
C SER A 93 -36.21 -30.20 47.63
N THR A 94 -35.79 -31.29 46.95
CA THR A 94 -35.71 -32.71 47.37
C THR A 94 -34.71 -33.54 46.54
N ALA A 95 -34.18 -34.65 47.11
CA ALA A 95 -33.62 -35.87 46.47
C ALA A 95 -32.34 -35.74 45.58
N ALA A 96 -31.20 -36.30 46.03
CA ALA A 96 -30.65 -37.64 45.64
C ALA A 96 -29.89 -37.62 44.28
N SER A 97 -28.74 -38.25 44.04
CA SER A 97 -27.89 -39.23 44.76
C SER A 97 -26.48 -39.22 44.08
N SER A 98 -25.38 -39.83 44.56
CA SER A 98 -25.04 -40.60 45.79
C SER A 98 -23.49 -40.70 45.94
N ASN A 99 -23.01 -41.47 46.91
CA ASN A 99 -21.67 -42.09 47.03
C ASN A 99 -20.42 -41.20 47.04
N ALA A 100 -19.90 -40.93 48.24
CA ALA A 100 -18.48 -40.71 48.49
C ALA A 100 -18.10 -41.34 49.84
N ASP A 101 -17.28 -42.39 49.80
CA ASP A 101 -16.63 -42.99 50.98
C ASP A 101 -15.20 -42.41 51.07
N PRO A 102 -14.68 -42.00 52.25
CA PRO A 102 -13.46 -41.21 52.32
C PRO A 102 -12.22 -42.02 52.71
N SER A 103 -11.12 -41.89 51.96
CA SER A 103 -9.76 -41.96 52.52
C SER A 103 -8.66 -41.55 51.54
N THR A 104 -7.51 -41.22 52.14
CA THR A 104 -6.18 -41.08 51.53
C THR A 104 -5.84 -39.71 50.92
N THR A 105 -5.10 -38.95 51.73
CA THR A 105 -4.13 -37.93 51.34
C THR A 105 -3.27 -38.37 50.15
N ASP A 106 -3.09 -37.52 49.13
CA ASP A 106 -1.78 -36.89 48.96
C ASP A 106 -1.70 -35.76 47.91
N VAL A 107 -0.62 -35.00 48.06
CA VAL A 107 -0.17 -33.84 47.27
C VAL A 107 -0.17 -34.08 45.75
N THR A 108 -0.80 -33.20 44.97
CA THR A 108 -0.37 -32.85 43.61
C THR A 108 -0.78 -31.41 43.26
N THR A 109 0.22 -30.57 42.96
CA THR A 109 0.02 -29.16 42.58
C THR A 109 -0.52 -29.04 41.16
N ASN A 110 -1.85 -29.04 41.02
CA ASN A 110 -2.52 -28.79 39.74
C ASN A 110 -2.42 -27.32 39.34
N THR A 111 -1.38 -26.98 38.57
CA THR A 111 -1.21 -25.68 37.92
C THR A 111 -2.25 -25.50 36.81
N VAL A 112 -3.47 -25.08 37.19
CA VAL A 112 -4.55 -24.77 36.23
C VAL A 112 -4.12 -23.57 35.38
N THR A 113 -3.54 -23.89 34.22
CA THR A 113 -3.18 -22.90 33.21
C THR A 113 -4.45 -22.43 32.54
N VAL A 114 -5.06 -21.38 33.10
CA VAL A 114 -6.17 -20.66 32.46
C VAL A 114 -5.64 -20.01 31.20
N ARG A 115 -5.75 -20.71 30.06
CA ARG A 115 -5.58 -20.10 28.74
C ARG A 115 -6.59 -18.95 28.64
N PRO A 116 -6.16 -17.69 28.42
CA PRO A 116 -7.10 -16.62 28.17
C PRO A 116 -7.85 -16.93 26.87
N THR A 117 -9.16 -17.09 26.96
CA THR A 117 -10.02 -17.28 25.79
C THR A 117 -9.86 -16.07 24.87
N LEU A 118 -9.22 -16.26 23.71
CA LEU A 118 -8.99 -15.19 22.75
C LEU A 118 -10.34 -14.74 22.19
N LEU A 119 -10.80 -13.58 22.66
CA LEU A 119 -12.02 -12.95 22.18
C LEU A 119 -11.79 -12.52 20.72
N MET A 120 -12.40 -13.25 19.79
CA MET A 120 -12.29 -12.95 18.36
C MET A 120 -12.89 -11.56 18.08
N PRO A 121 -12.23 -10.70 17.27
CA PRO A 121 -12.78 -9.41 16.92
C PRO A 121 -14.01 -9.59 16.03
N THR A 122 -15.21 -9.50 16.64
CA THR A 122 -16.50 -9.50 15.94
C THR A 122 -16.69 -8.18 15.19
N GLY A 123 -16.02 -8.06 14.04
CA GLY A 123 -16.17 -6.97 13.08
C GLY A 123 -16.66 -7.48 11.73
N PRO A 124 -17.20 -6.60 10.86
CA PRO A 124 -17.52 -6.97 9.49
C PRO A 124 -16.26 -7.46 8.76
N LEU A 125 -16.40 -8.51 7.94
CA LEU A 125 -15.31 -9.07 7.15
C LEU A 125 -14.71 -7.96 6.25
N PRO A 126 -13.38 -7.82 6.16
CA PRO A 126 -12.78 -6.84 5.26
C PRO A 126 -13.18 -7.12 3.80
N PRO A 127 -13.40 -6.08 2.98
CA PRO A 127 -13.76 -6.27 1.57
C PRO A 127 -12.63 -7.00 0.83
N PRO A 128 -12.98 -7.89 -0.13
CA PRO A 128 -11.99 -8.68 -0.85
C PRO A 128 -11.01 -7.80 -1.65
N PRO A 129 -9.79 -8.29 -1.90
CA PRO A 129 -8.90 -7.70 -2.89
C PRO A 129 -9.55 -7.63 -4.27
N ILE A 130 -9.20 -6.61 -5.04
CA ILE A 130 -9.72 -6.37 -6.39
C ILE A 130 -8.64 -6.82 -7.39
N PRO A 131 -8.94 -7.77 -8.29
CA PRO A 131 -8.02 -8.16 -9.34
C PRO A 131 -7.91 -7.03 -10.38
N VAL A 132 -6.68 -6.58 -10.65
CA VAL A 132 -6.39 -5.52 -11.61
C VAL A 132 -5.47 -6.07 -12.69
N GLN A 133 -5.95 -6.09 -13.93
CA GLN A 133 -5.14 -6.43 -15.10
C GLN A 133 -4.23 -5.24 -15.47
N LEU A 134 -2.93 -5.50 -15.58
CA LEU A 134 -1.93 -4.50 -15.97
C LEU A 134 -1.54 -4.63 -17.44
N GLU A 135 -1.28 -5.87 -17.86
CA GLU A 135 -0.99 -6.29 -19.21
C GLU A 135 -1.89 -7.51 -19.51
N PRO A 136 -2.12 -7.89 -20.78
CA PRO A 136 -2.72 -9.18 -21.11
C PRO A 136 -2.01 -10.32 -20.37
N GLY A 137 -2.77 -11.12 -19.61
CA GLY A 137 -2.24 -12.18 -18.75
C GLY A 137 -1.68 -11.78 -17.37
N ASN A 138 -1.37 -10.50 -17.12
CA ASN A 138 -0.82 -10.05 -15.82
C ASN A 138 -1.88 -9.43 -14.92
N ILE A 139 -2.45 -10.25 -14.03
CA ILE A 139 -3.40 -9.83 -13.00
C ILE A 139 -2.66 -9.63 -11.67
N VAL A 140 -3.00 -8.56 -10.94
CA VAL A 140 -2.50 -8.25 -9.60
C VAL A 140 -3.67 -8.04 -8.66
N ASP A 141 -3.67 -8.73 -7.52
CA ASP A 141 -4.63 -8.47 -6.45
C ASP A 141 -4.26 -7.19 -5.69
N VAL A 142 -5.16 -6.21 -5.73
CA VAL A 142 -4.97 -4.91 -5.09
C VAL A 142 -5.95 -4.78 -3.91
N PRO A 143 -5.47 -4.54 -2.68
CA PRO A 143 -6.37 -4.36 -1.53
C PRO A 143 -7.38 -3.23 -1.79
N HIS A 144 -8.64 -3.42 -1.41
CA HIS A 144 -9.72 -2.45 -1.63
C HIS A 144 -9.38 -1.03 -1.12
N PHE A 145 -8.69 -0.92 0.02
CA PHE A 145 -8.18 0.34 0.57
C PHE A 145 -7.20 1.05 -0.37
N CYS A 146 -6.34 0.29 -1.07
CA CYS A 146 -5.38 0.84 -2.02
C CYS A 146 -6.04 1.36 -3.30
N VAL A 147 -7.19 0.79 -3.68
CA VAL A 147 -7.99 1.23 -4.82
C VAL A 147 -8.76 2.52 -4.49
N HIS A 148 -9.53 2.55 -3.39
CA HIS A 148 -10.48 3.64 -3.13
C HIS A 148 -9.91 4.77 -2.25
N VAL A 149 -9.12 4.44 -1.23
CA VAL A 149 -8.67 5.39 -0.20
C VAL A 149 -7.31 6.00 -0.57
N SER A 150 -6.24 5.19 -0.64
CA SER A 150 -4.90 5.73 -0.98
C SER A 150 -4.72 5.97 -2.48
N ARG A 151 -5.52 5.30 -3.32
CA ARG A 151 -5.54 5.37 -4.79
C ARG A 151 -4.17 5.13 -5.45
N LYS A 152 -3.28 4.44 -4.75
CA LYS A 152 -1.90 4.19 -5.14
C LYS A 152 -1.43 2.88 -4.57
N TYR A 153 -0.97 1.99 -5.44
CA TYR A 153 -0.43 0.69 -5.06
C TYR A 153 0.95 0.47 -5.69
N LYS A 154 1.79 -0.33 -5.01
CA LYS A 154 3.08 -0.77 -5.55
C LYS A 154 3.04 -2.30 -5.61
N ALA A 155 2.79 -2.84 -6.79
CA ALA A 155 2.76 -4.28 -6.99
C ALA A 155 4.16 -4.84 -7.20
N ARG A 156 4.35 -6.09 -6.80
CA ARG A 156 5.49 -6.93 -7.18
C ARG A 156 4.91 -8.17 -7.86
N THR A 157 5.24 -8.35 -9.13
CA THR A 157 4.87 -9.52 -9.94
C THR A 157 6.17 -10.17 -10.41
N PRO A 158 6.18 -11.45 -10.85
CA PRO A 158 7.39 -12.09 -11.38
C PRO A 158 8.01 -11.30 -12.54
N HIS A 159 7.16 -10.64 -13.34
CA HIS A 159 7.57 -9.81 -14.48
C HIS A 159 8.14 -8.43 -14.12
N GLY A 160 8.13 -8.02 -12.85
CA GLY A 160 8.74 -6.76 -12.40
C GLY A 160 7.97 -6.02 -11.29
N ARG A 161 8.36 -4.77 -11.04
CA ARG A 161 7.76 -3.89 -10.03
C ARG A 161 6.92 -2.81 -10.68
N TRP A 162 5.70 -2.61 -10.20
CA TRP A 162 4.75 -1.67 -10.81
C TRP A 162 4.28 -0.58 -9.84
N VAL A 163 4.03 0.62 -10.34
CA VAL A 163 3.22 1.64 -9.64
C VAL A 163 1.87 1.70 -10.32
N LEU A 164 0.80 1.50 -9.55
CA LEU A 164 -0.59 1.66 -9.99
C LEU A 164 -1.17 2.92 -9.36
N ARG A 165 -2.03 3.63 -10.09
CA ARG A 165 -2.85 4.74 -9.58
C ARG A 165 -4.30 4.59 -10.03
N PHE A 166 -5.21 4.86 -9.10
CA PHE A 166 -6.64 4.68 -9.29
C PHE A 166 -7.39 6.03 -9.33
N SER A 167 -8.57 6.05 -9.94
CA SER A 167 -9.52 7.14 -9.86
C SER A 167 -10.18 7.20 -8.47
N ARG A 168 -11.02 8.23 -8.23
CA ARG A 168 -11.91 8.24 -7.07
C ARG A 168 -12.96 7.11 -7.12
N THR A 169 -13.29 6.62 -8.32
CA THR A 169 -14.23 5.52 -8.59
C THR A 169 -13.55 4.14 -8.63
N GLY A 170 -12.28 4.04 -8.23
CA GLY A 170 -11.53 2.78 -8.19
C GLY A 170 -11.01 2.25 -9.54
N GLN A 171 -11.24 2.98 -10.64
CA GLN A 171 -10.76 2.60 -11.97
C GLN A 171 -9.25 2.83 -12.12
N LEU A 172 -8.53 1.92 -12.77
CA LEU A 172 -7.10 2.09 -13.04
C LEU A 172 -6.90 3.24 -14.03
N ARG A 173 -6.17 4.30 -13.62
CA ARG A 173 -5.91 5.48 -14.46
C ARG A 173 -4.50 5.53 -15.04
N TYR A 174 -3.56 4.89 -14.37
CA TYR A 174 -2.15 4.93 -14.73
C TYR A 174 -1.45 3.75 -14.07
N TYR A 175 -0.66 3.03 -14.86
CA TYR A 175 0.31 2.07 -14.38
C TYR A 175 1.67 2.35 -15.03
N ARG A 176 2.75 1.99 -14.34
CA ARG A 176 4.08 1.90 -14.96
C ARG A 176 4.91 0.79 -14.32
N LYS A 177 5.76 0.17 -15.12
CA LYS A 177 6.89 -0.63 -14.64
C LYS A 177 7.97 0.31 -14.08
N ILE A 178 8.70 -0.14 -13.05
CA ILE A 178 9.82 0.58 -12.42
C ILE A 178 11.13 -0.17 -12.66
N SER A 179 11.05 -1.50 -12.73
CA SER A 179 12.11 -2.47 -12.94
C SER A 179 11.47 -3.78 -13.37
#